data_AF-A0A961CJU4-F1
#
_entry.id   AF-A0A961CJU4-F1
#
_cell.length_a   1.000
_cell.length_b   1.000
_cell.length_c   1.000
_cell.angle_alpha   90.00
_cell.angle_beta   90.00
_cell.angle_gamma   90.00
#
_symmetry.space_group_name_H-M   'P 1'
#
loop_
_entity.id
_entity.type
_entity.pdbx_description
1 polymer ?
#
loop_
_entity_poly.entity_id
_entity_poly.type
_entity_poly.pdbx_seq_one_letter_code
_entity_poly.pdbx_strand_id
1 'polypeptide(L)'
;MPTRLTIDPAHTAEAEWLARVRAVFGAAQAAGEVVDLVTRTETLSPAEAAKRLGVDRSTISRRIKAGDIATVRVGAHHRIPRREFERYRDSLAPEPLFTYRDFAAIIAGGEEWHFAARQLREVVIRSRRATTVDAVDAIHRDPGLTGVGGWDAIIGGVASMTGRDRVSDPALLRWCFQPERYCSSAIFDPFDIPAKYFWLDYLSTPVELRVRNVVYPGGNLEGV
;
A
#
# COMPACT_ATOMS: atom_id res chain seq x y z
N MET A 1 12.30 37.47 -28.21
CA MET A 1 12.15 36.00 -28.26
C MET A 1 10.74 35.65 -27.83
N PRO A 2 10.05 34.70 -28.46
CA PRO A 2 8.70 34.34 -28.06
C PRO A 2 8.69 33.82 -26.61
N THR A 3 7.78 34.35 -25.79
CA THR A 3 7.59 33.91 -24.41
C THR A 3 7.08 32.48 -24.39
N ARG A 4 7.86 31.54 -23.84
CA ARG A 4 7.49 30.13 -23.76
C ARG A 4 6.95 29.79 -22.37
N LEU A 5 5.65 29.57 -22.26
CA LEU A 5 5.02 29.01 -21.07
C LEU A 5 4.99 27.47 -21.17
N THR A 6 5.49 26.77 -20.14
CA THR A 6 5.35 25.31 -20.00
C THR A 6 4.54 25.01 -18.75
N ILE A 7 3.49 24.21 -18.92
CA ILE A 7 2.59 23.76 -17.84
C ILE A 7 2.50 22.23 -17.94
N ASP A 8 2.58 21.57 -16.79
CA ASP A 8 2.21 20.17 -16.64
C ASP A 8 0.91 20.09 -15.81
N PRO A 9 -0.25 19.93 -16.46
CA PRO A 9 -1.54 19.88 -15.76
C PRO A 9 -1.68 18.70 -14.81
N ALA A 10 -0.86 17.64 -14.93
CA ALA A 10 -0.92 16.48 -14.04
C ALA A 10 -0.22 16.74 -12.69
N HIS A 11 0.67 17.72 -12.62
CA HIS A 11 1.51 18.00 -11.44
C HIS A 11 1.41 19.44 -10.95
N THR A 12 0.56 20.27 -11.57
CA THR A 12 0.32 21.67 -11.16
C THR A 12 -1.14 21.81 -10.76
N ALA A 13 -1.41 22.46 -9.61
CA ALA A 13 -2.78 22.69 -9.16
C ALA A 13 -3.58 23.50 -10.19
N GLU A 14 -4.86 23.18 -10.36
CA GLU A 14 -5.70 23.78 -11.41
C GLU A 14 -5.74 25.30 -11.35
N ALA A 15 -5.98 25.84 -10.15
CA ALA A 15 -6.02 27.27 -9.91
C ALA A 15 -4.69 27.97 -10.28
N GLU A 16 -3.56 27.30 -10.01
CA GLU A 16 -2.24 27.86 -10.26
C GLU A 16 -1.94 27.93 -11.76
N TRP A 17 -2.13 26.83 -12.49
CA TRP A 17 -1.82 26.85 -13.92
C TRP A 17 -2.81 27.72 -14.70
N LEU A 18 -4.09 27.77 -14.31
CA LEU A 18 -5.07 28.69 -14.91
C LEU A 18 -4.69 30.15 -14.71
N ALA A 19 -4.24 30.54 -13.51
CA ALA A 19 -3.79 31.90 -13.24
C ALA A 19 -2.60 32.28 -14.15
N ARG A 20 -1.65 31.36 -14.33
CA ARG A 20 -0.48 31.55 -15.19
C ARG A 20 -0.86 31.68 -16.68
N VAL A 21 -1.78 30.85 -17.18
CA VAL A 21 -2.28 30.97 -18.56
C VAL A 21 -3.00 32.30 -18.76
N ARG A 22 -3.90 32.68 -17.84
CA ARG A 22 -4.63 33.95 -17.90
C ARG A 22 -3.70 35.17 -17.93
N ALA A 23 -2.64 35.15 -17.13
CA ALA A 23 -1.65 36.23 -17.11
C ALA A 23 -0.95 36.38 -18.48
N VAL A 24 -0.57 35.27 -19.12
CA VAL A 24 0.06 35.30 -20.45
C VAL A 24 -0.90 35.82 -21.52
N PHE A 25 -2.15 35.37 -21.53
CA PHE A 25 -3.14 35.87 -22.49
C PHE A 25 -3.46 37.35 -22.25
N GLY A 26 -3.56 37.80 -21.01
CA GLY A 26 -3.78 39.22 -20.68
C GLY A 26 -2.62 40.10 -21.16
N ALA A 27 -1.37 39.65 -20.98
CA ALA A 27 -0.21 40.37 -21.47
C ALA A 27 -0.16 40.42 -23.01
N ALA A 28 -0.42 39.29 -23.69
CA ALA A 28 -0.46 39.23 -25.14
C ALA A 28 -1.56 40.12 -25.73
N GLN A 29 -2.75 40.13 -25.11
CA GLN A 29 -3.85 40.99 -25.50
C GLN A 29 -3.47 42.48 -25.39
N ALA A 30 -2.83 42.89 -24.29
CA ALA A 30 -2.39 44.27 -24.10
C ALA A 30 -1.31 44.70 -25.11
N ALA A 31 -0.49 43.76 -25.59
CA ALA A 31 0.55 43.98 -26.57
C ALA A 31 0.09 43.83 -28.04
N GLY A 32 -1.14 43.36 -28.29
CA GLY A 32 -1.63 43.05 -29.64
C GLY A 32 -0.98 41.82 -30.28
N GLU A 33 -0.44 40.91 -29.46
CA GLU A 33 0.23 39.69 -29.92
C GLU A 33 -0.76 38.55 -30.17
N VAL A 34 -0.42 37.66 -31.11
CA VAL A 34 -1.14 36.41 -31.37
C VAL A 34 -0.49 35.28 -30.57
N VAL A 35 -1.30 34.45 -29.90
CA VAL A 35 -0.82 33.36 -29.05
C VAL A 35 -1.12 32.00 -29.67
N ASP A 36 -0.07 31.19 -29.85
CA ASP A 36 -0.17 29.78 -30.25
C ASP A 36 -0.11 28.85 -29.03
N LEU A 37 -1.05 27.89 -28.96
CA LEU A 37 -1.08 26.83 -27.96
C LEU A 37 -0.64 25.51 -28.58
N VAL A 38 0.41 24.91 -28.02
CA VAL A 38 0.93 23.62 -28.47
C VAL A 38 0.96 22.64 -27.30
N THR A 39 0.37 21.46 -27.50
CA THR A 39 0.47 20.34 -26.57
C THR A 39 1.56 19.37 -27.03
N ARG A 40 2.23 18.71 -26.09
CA ARG A 40 3.22 17.67 -26.39
C ARG A 40 3.14 16.56 -25.36
N THR A 41 3.39 15.33 -25.80
CA THR A 41 3.60 14.20 -24.90
C THR A 41 5.03 14.26 -24.38
N GLU A 42 5.20 14.42 -23.07
CA GLU A 42 6.52 14.30 -22.49
C GLU A 42 7.00 12.85 -22.58
N THR A 43 8.24 12.68 -23.03
CA THR A 43 8.87 11.37 -23.16
C THR A 43 10.25 11.39 -22.53
N LEU A 44 10.69 10.23 -22.05
CA LEU A 44 12.01 9.98 -21.54
C LEU A 44 12.78 9.09 -22.51
N SER A 45 14.09 9.27 -22.59
CA SER A 45 14.98 8.24 -23.10
C SER A 45 15.09 7.08 -22.10
N PRO A 46 15.44 5.86 -22.56
CA PRO A 46 15.72 4.75 -21.66
C PRO A 46 16.81 5.04 -20.61
N ALA A 47 17.78 5.90 -20.94
CA ALA A 47 18.83 6.31 -20.01
C ALA A 47 18.29 7.23 -18.88
N GLU A 48 17.40 8.17 -19.22
CA GLU A 48 16.76 9.02 -18.23
C GLU A 48 15.82 8.24 -17.31
N ALA A 49 15.05 7.29 -17.87
CA ALA A 49 14.21 6.41 -17.09
C ALA A 49 15.03 5.57 -16.10
N ALA A 50 16.14 5.00 -16.55
CA ALA A 50 17.06 4.24 -15.70
C ALA A 50 17.62 5.08 -14.55
N LYS A 51 18.12 6.29 -14.87
CA LYS A 51 18.62 7.25 -13.89
C LYS A 51 17.55 7.62 -12.84
N ARG A 52 16.31 7.84 -13.26
CA ARG A 52 15.21 8.18 -12.35
C ARG A 52 14.77 7.01 -11.46
N LEU A 53 14.91 5.77 -11.93
CA LEU A 53 14.57 4.57 -11.17
C LEU A 53 15.73 4.04 -10.32
N GLY A 54 16.92 4.62 -10.41
CA GLY A 54 18.10 4.13 -9.70
C GLY A 54 18.58 2.76 -10.16
N VAL A 55 18.28 2.37 -11.41
CA VAL A 55 18.66 1.08 -11.99
C VAL A 55 19.60 1.25 -13.17
N ASP A 56 20.31 0.18 -13.53
CA ASP A 56 21.12 0.17 -14.74
C ASP A 56 20.26 0.29 -16.01
N ARG A 57 20.79 0.97 -17.03
CA ARG A 57 20.12 1.14 -18.33
C ARG A 57 19.76 -0.19 -18.99
N SER A 58 20.59 -1.21 -18.85
CA SER A 58 20.33 -2.54 -19.43
C SER A 58 19.07 -3.18 -18.87
N THR A 59 18.72 -2.90 -17.61
CA THR A 59 17.47 -3.35 -16.98
C THR A 59 16.27 -2.75 -17.69
N ILE A 60 16.26 -1.45 -17.94
CA ILE A 60 15.18 -0.78 -18.70
C ILE A 60 15.11 -1.31 -20.13
N SER A 61 16.25 -1.49 -20.81
CA SER A 61 16.27 -2.08 -22.15
C SER A 61 15.71 -3.51 -22.19
N ARG A 62 16.01 -4.33 -21.17
CA ARG A 62 15.46 -5.68 -21.04
C ARG A 62 13.94 -5.66 -20.85
N ARG A 63 13.44 -4.75 -20.02
CA ARG A 63 12.00 -4.56 -19.75
C ARG A 63 11.23 -4.07 -20.97
N ILE A 64 11.81 -3.15 -21.74
CA ILE A 64 11.26 -2.75 -23.05
C ILE A 64 11.17 -3.95 -23.99
N LYS A 65 12.25 -4.76 -24.08
CA LYS A 65 12.28 -5.95 -24.95
C LYS A 65 11.28 -7.03 -24.51
N ALA A 66 11.05 -7.16 -23.20
CA ALA A 66 10.06 -8.08 -22.64
C ALA A 66 8.61 -7.63 -22.85
N GLY A 67 8.38 -6.38 -23.24
CA GLY A 67 7.04 -5.79 -23.37
C GLY A 67 6.51 -5.18 -22.06
N ASP A 68 7.30 -5.20 -20.98
CA ASP A 68 6.91 -4.66 -19.67
C ASP A 68 6.84 -3.12 -19.66
N ILE A 69 7.53 -2.45 -20.59
CA ILE A 69 7.55 -0.99 -20.76
C ILE A 69 7.26 -0.67 -22.22
N ALA A 70 6.12 -0.02 -22.48
CA ALA A 70 5.77 0.47 -23.80
C ALA A 70 6.67 1.64 -24.21
N THR A 71 6.98 1.72 -25.51
CA THR A 71 7.77 2.81 -26.08
C THR A 71 7.13 3.32 -27.36
N VAL A 72 7.37 4.60 -27.65
CA VAL A 72 7.08 5.22 -28.93
C VAL A 72 8.39 5.46 -29.68
N ARG A 73 8.35 5.37 -31.01
CA ARG A 73 9.50 5.69 -31.87
C ARG A 73 9.47 7.17 -32.22
N VAL A 74 10.56 7.88 -31.94
CA VAL A 74 10.78 9.26 -32.36
C VAL A 74 12.05 9.28 -33.20
N GLY A 75 11.90 9.32 -34.52
CA GLY A 75 12.98 9.09 -35.47
C GLY A 75 13.61 7.71 -35.29
N ALA A 76 14.93 7.67 -35.09
CA ALA A 76 15.69 6.44 -34.90
C ALA A 76 15.68 5.89 -33.45
N HIS A 77 15.08 6.61 -32.49
CA HIS A 77 15.23 6.31 -31.07
C HIS A 77 13.92 5.89 -30.39
N HIS A 78 14.04 5.00 -29.40
CA HIS A 78 12.96 4.71 -28.46
C HIS A 78 12.79 5.84 -27.46
N ARG A 79 11.54 6.12 -27.15
CA ARG A 79 11.10 7.09 -26.15
C ARG A 79 10.00 6.47 -25.30
N ILE A 80 10.11 6.60 -23.99
CA ILE A 80 9.14 6.09 -23.03
C ILE A 80 8.22 7.27 -22.69
N PRO A 81 6.91 7.21 -23.01
CA PRO A 81 5.98 8.24 -22.56
C PRO A 81 6.04 8.41 -21.04
N ARG A 82 5.97 9.65 -20.54
CA ARG A 82 6.01 9.93 -19.09
C ARG A 82 4.97 9.10 -18.32
N ARG A 83 3.74 9.02 -18.82
CA ARG A 83 2.66 8.22 -18.21
C ARG A 83 3.02 6.75 -18.09
N GLU A 84 3.73 6.22 -19.09
CA GLU A 84 4.16 4.82 -19.10
C GLU A 84 5.32 4.57 -18.14
N PHE A 85 6.25 5.53 -18.05
CA PHE A 85 7.28 5.52 -17.03
C PHE A 85 6.69 5.55 -15.62
N GLU A 86 5.69 6.40 -15.37
CA GLU A 86 4.97 6.50 -14.10
C GLU A 86 4.23 5.19 -13.79
N ARG A 87 3.46 4.63 -14.73
CA ARG A 87 2.82 3.31 -14.59
C ARG A 87 3.84 2.22 -14.20
N TYR A 88 4.98 2.18 -14.90
CA TYR A 88 6.01 1.18 -14.61
C TYR A 88 6.66 1.40 -13.25
N ARG A 89 7.02 2.64 -12.90
CA ARG A 89 7.53 3.00 -11.57
C ARG A 89 6.54 2.60 -10.47
N ASP A 90 5.26 2.88 -10.67
CA ASP A 90 4.22 2.60 -9.68
C ASP A 90 3.96 1.09 -9.57
N SER A 91 4.17 0.32 -10.63
CA SER A 91 4.19 -1.15 -10.56
C SER A 91 5.42 -1.73 -9.83
N LEU A 92 6.50 -0.95 -9.72
CA LEU A 92 7.68 -1.30 -8.91
C LEU A 92 7.55 -0.84 -7.47
N ALA A 93 6.70 0.15 -7.20
CA ALA A 93 6.36 0.50 -5.83
C ALA A 93 5.68 -0.74 -5.22
N PRO A 94 6.10 -1.18 -4.02
CA PRO A 94 5.32 -2.17 -3.30
C PRO A 94 3.88 -1.65 -3.24
N GLU A 95 2.89 -2.50 -3.60
CA GLU A 95 1.49 -2.16 -3.33
C GLU A 95 1.39 -1.60 -1.91
N PRO A 96 0.59 -0.54 -1.65
CA PRO A 96 0.43 -0.03 -0.30
C PRO A 96 0.16 -1.21 0.62
N LEU A 97 1.13 -1.52 1.49
CA LEU A 97 1.08 -2.71 2.32
C LEU A 97 -0.13 -2.50 3.22
N PHE A 98 -1.15 -3.33 3.09
CA PHE A 98 -2.22 -3.36 4.06
C PHE A 98 -1.65 -4.02 5.32
N THR A 99 -1.34 -3.18 6.31
CA THR A 99 -0.61 -3.52 7.53
C THR A 99 -1.56 -3.80 8.70
N TYR A 100 -1.01 -4.25 9.84
CA TYR A 100 -1.77 -4.28 11.08
C TYR A 100 -2.29 -2.91 11.51
N ARG A 101 -1.59 -1.82 11.14
CA ARG A 101 -2.03 -0.45 11.46
C ARG A 101 -3.28 -0.08 10.66
N ASP A 102 -3.29 -0.40 9.38
CA ASP A 102 -4.46 -0.13 8.51
C ASP A 102 -5.67 -0.95 8.97
N PHE A 103 -5.42 -2.21 9.35
CA PHE A 103 -6.45 -3.06 9.94
C PHE A 103 -6.96 -2.52 11.29
N ALA A 104 -6.08 -2.07 12.18
CA ALA A 104 -6.49 -1.49 13.46
C ALA A 104 -7.36 -0.24 13.27
N ALA A 105 -7.07 0.59 12.27
CA ALA A 105 -7.88 1.76 11.94
C ALA A 105 -9.30 1.37 11.46
N ILE A 106 -9.45 0.27 10.71
CA ILE A 106 -10.75 -0.28 10.31
C ILE A 106 -11.58 -0.68 11.54
N ILE A 107 -10.96 -1.37 12.51
CA ILE A 107 -11.65 -1.76 13.75
C ILE A 107 -12.07 -0.53 14.55
N ALA A 108 -11.15 0.44 14.71
CA ALA A 108 -11.43 1.69 15.43
C ALA A 108 -12.56 2.51 14.78
N GLY A 109 -12.77 2.34 13.47
CA GLY A 109 -13.88 2.93 12.73
C GLY A 109 -15.27 2.31 13.01
N GLY A 110 -15.33 1.20 13.77
CA GLY A 110 -16.59 0.54 14.12
C GLY A 110 -17.16 -0.36 13.01
N GLU A 111 -16.30 -0.88 12.15
CA GLU A 111 -16.68 -1.78 11.05
C GLU A 111 -17.21 -3.14 11.56
N GLU A 112 -18.03 -3.78 10.71
CA GLU A 112 -18.67 -5.06 11.03
C GLU A 112 -17.64 -6.22 11.14
N TRP A 113 -17.87 -7.15 12.08
CA TRP A 113 -16.89 -8.16 12.47
C TRP A 113 -16.56 -9.21 11.39
N HIS A 114 -17.50 -9.61 10.54
CA HIS A 114 -17.20 -10.49 9.41
C HIS A 114 -16.41 -9.76 8.33
N PHE A 115 -16.65 -8.46 8.12
CA PHE A 115 -15.77 -7.63 7.29
C PHE A 115 -14.36 -7.55 7.89
N ALA A 116 -14.24 -7.25 9.19
CA ALA A 116 -12.97 -7.25 9.89
C ALA A 116 -12.21 -8.59 9.74
N ALA A 117 -12.89 -9.73 9.87
CA ALA A 117 -12.30 -11.04 9.69
C ALA A 117 -11.69 -11.24 8.27
N ARG A 118 -12.39 -10.75 7.23
CA ARG A 118 -11.87 -10.75 5.85
C ARG A 118 -10.66 -9.85 5.69
N GLN A 119 -10.67 -8.67 6.30
CA GLN A 119 -9.53 -7.76 6.27
C GLN A 119 -8.32 -8.34 7.01
N LEU A 120 -8.50 -8.91 8.20
CA LEU A 120 -7.42 -9.58 8.92
C LEU A 120 -6.80 -10.72 8.11
N ARG A 121 -7.62 -11.51 7.41
CA ARG A 121 -7.14 -12.54 6.48
C ARG A 121 -6.27 -11.94 5.37
N GLU A 122 -6.65 -10.79 4.82
CA GLU A 122 -5.84 -10.09 3.82
C GLU A 122 -4.47 -9.67 4.40
N VAL A 123 -4.41 -9.19 5.65
CA VAL A 123 -3.14 -8.90 6.33
C VAL A 123 -2.27 -10.15 6.43
N VAL A 124 -2.86 -11.30 6.79
CA VAL A 124 -2.14 -12.59 6.89
C VAL A 124 -1.59 -13.02 5.52
N ILE A 125 -2.40 -12.97 4.46
CA ILE A 125 -2.00 -13.34 3.11
C ILE A 125 -0.85 -12.45 2.63
N ARG A 126 -0.97 -11.13 2.81
CA ARG A 126 0.08 -10.17 2.45
C ARG A 126 1.35 -10.37 3.26
N SER A 127 1.20 -10.57 4.57
CA SER A 127 2.32 -10.91 5.44
C SER A 127 3.06 -12.14 4.92
N ARG A 128 2.35 -13.23 4.58
CA ARG A 128 2.97 -14.46 4.03
C ARG A 128 3.64 -14.24 2.66
N ARG A 129 3.10 -13.35 1.83
CA ARG A 129 3.63 -13.03 0.50
C ARG A 129 4.80 -12.03 0.52
N ALA A 130 4.99 -11.30 1.61
CA ALA A 130 6.11 -10.37 1.75
C ALA A 130 7.45 -11.14 1.72
N THR A 131 8.28 -10.83 0.72
CA THR A 131 9.56 -11.51 0.47
C THR A 131 10.77 -10.74 0.97
N THR A 132 10.62 -9.46 1.29
CA THR A 132 11.68 -8.62 1.84
C THR A 132 11.47 -8.37 3.32
N VAL A 133 12.57 -8.30 4.07
CA VAL A 133 12.54 -8.02 5.52
C VAL A 133 11.89 -6.66 5.80
N ASP A 134 12.22 -5.63 5.02
CA ASP A 134 11.62 -4.29 5.15
C ASP A 134 10.09 -4.30 5.00
N ALA A 135 9.54 -5.11 4.08
CA ALA A 135 8.10 -5.23 3.90
C ALA A 135 7.46 -5.97 5.08
N VAL A 136 8.11 -7.01 5.59
CA VAL A 136 7.65 -7.72 6.79
C VAL A 136 7.65 -6.76 7.99
N ASP A 137 8.72 -6.00 8.21
CA ASP A 137 8.80 -5.02 9.31
C ASP A 137 7.75 -3.92 9.20
N ALA A 138 7.49 -3.44 7.98
CA ALA A 138 6.44 -2.45 7.73
C ALA A 138 5.05 -2.98 8.12
N ILE A 139 4.74 -4.25 7.79
CA ILE A 139 3.48 -4.90 8.16
C ILE A 139 3.33 -5.04 9.68
N HIS A 140 4.42 -5.41 10.38
CA HIS A 140 4.42 -5.76 11.81
C HIS A 140 4.75 -4.60 12.76
N ARG A 141 4.91 -3.38 12.25
CA ARG A 141 5.08 -2.20 13.10
C ARG A 141 3.86 -2.03 14.01
N ASP A 142 4.10 -1.57 15.24
CA ASP A 142 3.06 -1.37 16.24
C ASP A 142 1.86 -0.58 15.66
N PRO A 143 0.67 -1.21 15.62
CA PRO A 143 -0.53 -0.60 15.06
C PRO A 143 -1.21 0.38 16.03
N GLY A 144 -0.82 0.41 17.32
CA GLY A 144 -1.62 1.03 18.37
C GLY A 144 -2.86 0.19 18.72
N LEU A 145 -3.66 0.66 19.68
CA LEU A 145 -4.87 -0.04 20.12
C LEU A 145 -6.08 0.34 19.26
N THR A 146 -6.97 -0.62 19.03
CA THR A 146 -8.23 -0.44 18.31
C THR A 146 -9.33 0.17 19.19
N GLY A 147 -9.19 0.06 20.52
CA GLY A 147 -10.24 0.38 21.48
C GLY A 147 -11.20 -0.80 21.74
N VAL A 148 -11.04 -1.91 21.01
CA VAL A 148 -11.80 -3.15 21.21
C VAL A 148 -10.86 -4.25 21.66
N GLY A 149 -10.81 -4.49 22.98
CA GLY A 149 -9.81 -5.40 23.59
C GLY A 149 -9.74 -6.81 22.97
N GLY A 150 -10.88 -7.35 22.54
CA GLY A 150 -10.94 -8.62 21.82
C GLY A 150 -10.19 -8.63 20.48
N TRP A 151 -10.36 -7.58 19.69
CA TRP A 151 -9.62 -7.40 18.44
C TRP A 151 -8.16 -7.04 18.69
N ASP A 152 -7.86 -6.28 19.73
CA ASP A 152 -6.49 -6.02 20.14
C ASP A 152 -5.75 -7.32 20.50
N ALA A 153 -6.41 -8.26 21.17
CA ALA A 153 -5.90 -9.59 21.44
C ALA A 153 -5.70 -10.44 20.17
N ILE A 154 -6.67 -10.41 19.25
CA ILE A 154 -6.54 -11.09 17.95
C ILE A 154 -5.33 -10.56 17.18
N ILE A 155 -5.22 -9.24 17.04
CA ILE A 155 -4.12 -8.59 16.30
C ILE A 155 -2.76 -9.00 16.87
N GLY A 156 -2.60 -8.94 18.20
CA GLY A 156 -1.35 -9.35 18.85
C GLY A 156 -1.02 -10.82 18.63
N GLY A 157 -2.02 -11.71 18.69
CA GLY A 157 -1.82 -13.13 18.42
C GLY A 157 -1.41 -13.39 16.97
N VAL A 158 -2.18 -12.88 16.00
CA VAL A 158 -1.91 -13.10 14.58
C VAL A 158 -0.58 -12.47 14.16
N ALA A 159 -0.28 -11.25 14.59
CA ALA A 159 1.00 -10.61 14.28
C ALA A 159 2.20 -11.38 14.85
N SER A 160 2.06 -11.94 16.07
CA SER A 160 3.10 -12.79 16.64
C SER A 160 3.31 -14.07 15.84
N MET A 161 2.26 -14.62 15.23
CA MET A 161 2.37 -15.82 14.37
C MET A 161 3.01 -15.50 13.02
N THR A 162 2.59 -14.42 12.37
CA THR A 162 3.03 -14.11 11.00
C THR A 162 4.39 -13.41 10.92
N GLY A 163 4.83 -12.81 12.03
CA GLY A 163 6.10 -12.09 12.13
C GLY A 163 7.23 -12.89 12.77
N ARG A 164 6.92 -13.97 13.50
CA ARG A 164 7.93 -14.84 14.14
C ARG A 164 8.95 -15.32 13.13
N ASP A 165 10.23 -15.14 13.46
CA ASP A 165 11.39 -15.50 12.64
C ASP A 165 11.44 -14.83 11.24
N ARG A 166 10.68 -13.74 11.03
CA ARG A 166 10.60 -13.03 9.74
C ARG A 166 10.90 -11.54 9.81
N VAL A 167 10.66 -10.91 10.95
CA VAL A 167 11.04 -9.50 11.20
C VAL A 167 12.56 -9.36 11.35
N SER A 168 13.10 -8.16 11.09
CA SER A 168 14.53 -7.88 11.25
C SER A 168 15.02 -7.97 12.69
N ASP A 169 14.17 -7.54 13.64
CA ASP A 169 14.46 -7.51 15.08
C ASP A 169 13.24 -8.06 15.85
N PRO A 170 13.41 -9.11 16.67
CA PRO A 170 12.35 -9.61 17.55
C PRO A 170 11.72 -8.53 18.45
N ALA A 171 12.43 -7.43 18.74
CA ALA A 171 11.87 -6.31 19.49
C ALA A 171 10.66 -5.66 18.80
N LEU A 172 10.55 -5.74 17.47
CA LEU A 172 9.40 -5.23 16.71
C LEU A 172 8.09 -5.92 17.11
N LEU A 173 8.14 -7.14 17.64
CA LEU A 173 6.95 -7.89 18.05
C LEU A 173 6.63 -7.74 19.54
N ARG A 174 7.40 -6.96 20.33
CA ARG A 174 7.16 -6.80 21.78
C ARG A 174 5.76 -6.31 22.10
N TRP A 175 5.20 -5.44 21.24
CA TRP A 175 3.86 -4.93 21.39
C TRP A 175 2.80 -6.04 21.36
N CYS A 176 3.05 -7.16 20.68
CA CYS A 176 2.13 -8.30 20.62
C CYS A 176 1.89 -8.95 22.00
N PHE A 177 2.80 -8.74 22.95
CA PHE A 177 2.80 -9.37 24.28
C PHE A 177 2.46 -8.40 25.40
N GLN A 178 2.03 -7.18 25.08
CA GLN A 178 1.57 -6.21 26.07
C GLN A 178 0.27 -6.70 26.74
N PRO A 179 0.04 -6.41 28.03
CA PRO A 179 -1.15 -6.86 28.76
C PRO A 179 -2.47 -6.51 28.10
N GLU A 180 -2.56 -5.37 27.42
CA GLU A 180 -3.72 -4.87 26.68
C GLU A 180 -4.09 -5.76 25.48
N ARG A 181 -3.19 -6.67 25.07
CA ARG A 181 -3.39 -7.66 24.00
C ARG A 181 -3.88 -9.02 24.53
N TYR A 182 -4.43 -9.06 25.74
CA TYR A 182 -4.98 -10.26 26.36
C TYR A 182 -6.37 -9.95 26.93
N CYS A 183 -7.35 -10.82 26.66
CA CYS A 183 -8.67 -10.71 27.27
C CYS A 183 -8.62 -11.31 28.68
N SER A 184 -8.74 -10.46 29.71
CA SER A 184 -8.57 -10.86 31.12
C SER A 184 -9.85 -11.35 31.82
N SER A 185 -11.02 -11.10 31.24
CA SER A 185 -12.32 -11.38 31.87
C SER A 185 -13.02 -12.59 31.25
N ALA A 186 -13.65 -12.39 30.09
CA ALA A 186 -14.38 -13.40 29.34
C ALA A 186 -13.64 -13.77 28.06
N ILE A 187 -13.89 -14.99 27.57
CA ILE A 187 -13.43 -15.39 26.24
C ILE A 187 -14.07 -14.47 25.22
N PHE A 188 -13.25 -13.87 24.37
CA PHE A 188 -13.74 -13.06 23.26
C PHE A 188 -14.09 -13.95 22.07
N ASP A 189 -15.31 -13.82 21.58
CA ASP A 189 -15.84 -14.53 20.42
C ASP A 189 -16.52 -13.50 19.49
N PRO A 190 -15.86 -13.11 18.38
CA PRO A 190 -16.41 -12.12 17.46
C PRO A 190 -17.48 -12.69 16.51
N PHE A 191 -17.89 -13.95 16.65
CA PHE A 191 -18.89 -14.56 15.75
C PHE A 191 -20.08 -15.18 16.50
N ASP A 192 -20.16 -14.97 17.81
CA ASP A 192 -21.21 -15.51 18.68
C ASP A 192 -21.48 -17.02 18.41
N ILE A 193 -20.41 -17.81 18.45
CA ILE A 193 -20.41 -19.22 18.09
C ILE A 193 -21.42 -19.97 18.96
N PRO A 194 -22.33 -20.75 18.36
CA PRO A 194 -23.29 -21.54 19.13
C PRO A 194 -22.58 -22.50 20.10
N ALA A 195 -23.11 -22.64 21.33
CA ALA A 195 -22.52 -23.45 22.39
C ALA A 195 -22.15 -24.89 21.96
N LYS A 196 -22.92 -25.49 21.04
CA LYS A 196 -22.64 -26.83 20.50
C LYS A 196 -21.35 -26.93 19.66
N TYR A 197 -20.86 -25.83 19.11
CA TYR A 197 -19.64 -25.76 18.28
C TYR A 197 -18.47 -25.10 19.00
N PHE A 198 -18.72 -24.46 20.14
CA PHE A 198 -17.71 -23.70 20.89
C PHE A 198 -16.40 -24.46 21.10
N TRP A 199 -16.46 -25.69 21.61
CA TRP A 199 -15.24 -26.48 21.86
C TRP A 199 -14.51 -26.89 20.59
N LEU A 200 -15.24 -27.14 19.50
CA LEU A 200 -14.63 -27.48 18.22
C LEU A 200 -13.86 -26.28 17.65
N ASP A 201 -14.47 -25.10 17.70
CA ASP A 201 -13.89 -23.85 17.20
C ASP A 201 -12.75 -23.35 18.10
N TYR A 202 -12.90 -23.52 19.41
CA TYR A 202 -11.83 -23.26 20.37
C TYR A 202 -10.62 -24.17 20.12
N LEU A 203 -10.82 -25.48 19.91
CA LEU A 203 -9.72 -26.41 19.61
C LEU A 203 -9.07 -26.12 18.25
N SER A 204 -9.84 -25.60 17.29
CA SER A 204 -9.36 -25.16 15.97
C SER A 204 -8.71 -23.77 15.99
N THR A 205 -8.74 -23.08 17.14
CA THR A 205 -8.12 -21.76 17.31
C THR A 205 -6.61 -21.92 17.57
N PRO A 206 -5.73 -21.22 16.83
CA PRO A 206 -4.29 -21.22 17.05
C PRO A 206 -3.92 -20.96 18.52
N VAL A 207 -2.83 -21.57 18.99
CA VAL A 207 -2.41 -21.46 20.40
C VAL A 207 -2.13 -20.01 20.78
N GLU A 208 -1.56 -19.20 19.88
CA GLU A 208 -1.31 -17.78 20.09
C GLU A 208 -2.60 -16.97 20.35
N LEU A 209 -3.75 -17.43 19.87
CA LEU A 209 -5.03 -16.78 20.12
C LEU A 209 -5.72 -17.35 21.37
N ARG A 210 -5.61 -18.66 21.61
CA ARG A 210 -6.13 -19.29 22.84
C ARG A 210 -5.49 -18.74 24.10
N VAL A 211 -4.17 -18.53 24.13
CA VAL A 211 -3.48 -17.95 25.29
C VAL A 211 -3.89 -16.49 25.55
N ARG A 212 -4.53 -15.84 24.59
CA ARG A 212 -5.09 -14.48 24.71
C ARG A 212 -6.58 -14.47 25.05
N ASN A 213 -7.13 -15.65 25.37
CA ASN A 213 -8.52 -15.85 25.76
C ASN A 213 -9.50 -15.44 24.63
N VAL A 214 -9.19 -15.86 23.41
CA VAL A 214 -9.99 -15.62 22.20
C VAL A 214 -10.39 -16.94 21.55
N VAL A 215 -11.59 -17.02 20.97
CA VAL A 215 -11.99 -18.06 20.02
C VAL A 215 -11.98 -17.46 18.61
N TYR A 216 -11.09 -17.97 17.76
CA TYR A 216 -10.96 -17.52 16.37
C TYR A 216 -10.34 -18.66 15.54
N PRO A 217 -11.16 -19.53 14.92
CA PRO A 217 -10.68 -20.71 14.20
C PRO A 217 -9.65 -20.37 13.12
N GLY A 218 -8.60 -21.20 12.98
CA GLY A 218 -7.52 -21.00 12.02
C GLY A 218 -7.98 -20.85 10.56
N GLY A 219 -9.07 -21.54 10.19
CA GLY A 219 -9.68 -21.42 8.86
C GLY A 219 -10.12 -19.99 8.49
N ASN A 220 -10.38 -19.12 9.47
CA ASN A 220 -10.67 -17.71 9.21
C ASN A 220 -9.44 -16.92 8.73
N LEU A 221 -8.22 -17.42 8.98
CA LEU A 221 -6.94 -16.80 8.62
C LEU A 221 -6.30 -17.40 7.36
N GLU A 222 -6.71 -18.60 6.93
CA GLU A 222 -5.94 -19.37 5.95
C GLU A 222 -6.25 -19.06 4.48
N GLY A 223 -7.43 -18.50 4.16
CA GLY A 223 -7.84 -18.29 2.76
C GLY A 223 -8.09 -19.61 2.03
N VAL A 224 -8.97 -19.58 1.03
CA VAL A 224 -9.16 -20.70 0.08
C VAL A 224 -8.21 -20.51 -1.08
#